data_AF-A0AAU7XXQ7-F1
#
_entry.id   AF-A0AAU7XXQ7-F1
#
_cell.length_a   1.000
_cell.length_b   1.000
_cell.length_c   1.000
_cell.angle_alpha   90.00
_cell.angle_beta   90.00
_cell.angle_gamma   90.00
#
_symmetry.space_group_name_H-M   'P 1'
#
loop_
_entity.id
_entity.type
_entity.pdbx_description
1 polymer ?
#
loop_
_entity_poly.entity_id
_entity_poly.type
_entity_poly.pdbx_seq_one_letter_code
_entity_poly.pdbx_strand_id
1 'polypeptide(L)'
;MRLTNPIKHYYHTYHTPPYPPIWTILEELSIGQMSRLLASLDREHRRRVATQFGYDEKVIVSWLKSTTMLRNNCAHHSRVWNNNVGADSPQSANAIHSEFPGNPDQGFFFSRTVALQALLKAIDPSTTWQDRFKTVMRTLPVATLSKAGITPQSIGIPFQWETRPYWN
;
A
#
# COMPACT_ATOMS: atom_id res chain seq x y z
N MET A 1 -5.00 -3.22 -27.77
CA MET A 1 -6.12 -4.10 -28.13
C MET A 1 -6.37 -5.05 -26.96
N ARG A 2 -7.28 -4.73 -26.03
CA ARG A 2 -7.68 -5.67 -24.97
C ARG A 2 -8.62 -6.69 -25.59
N LEU A 3 -8.11 -7.90 -25.82
CA LEU A 3 -8.89 -9.04 -26.26
C LEU A 3 -9.91 -9.37 -25.16
N THR A 4 -11.21 -9.34 -25.50
CA THR A 4 -12.37 -9.91 -24.79
C THR A 4 -12.42 -9.82 -23.26
N ASN A 5 -13.43 -9.10 -22.72
CA ASN A 5 -13.77 -9.11 -21.29
C ASN A 5 -13.78 -10.56 -20.75
N PRO A 6 -12.89 -10.93 -19.81
CA PRO A 6 -12.71 -12.30 -19.34
C PRO A 6 -13.98 -12.91 -18.73
N ILE A 7 -14.82 -12.10 -18.10
CA ILE A 7 -16.11 -12.51 -17.56
C ILE A 7 -17.07 -12.89 -18.70
N LYS A 8 -17.17 -12.06 -19.74
CA LYS A 8 -17.99 -12.38 -20.93
C LYS A 8 -17.50 -13.63 -21.64
N HIS A 9 -16.17 -13.78 -21.79
CA HIS A 9 -15.57 -14.98 -22.34
C HIS A 9 -15.94 -16.22 -21.50
N TYR A 10 -15.87 -16.11 -20.17
CA TYR A 10 -16.22 -17.21 -19.28
C TYR A 10 -17.66 -17.70 -19.50
N TYR A 11 -18.65 -16.80 -19.50
CA TYR A 11 -20.06 -17.17 -19.70
C TYR A 11 -20.36 -17.69 -21.11
N HIS A 12 -19.55 -17.34 -22.11
CA HIS A 12 -19.71 -17.83 -23.47
C HIS A 12 -19.07 -19.22 -23.68
N THR A 13 -17.98 -19.52 -22.97
CA THR A 13 -17.19 -20.75 -23.18
C THR A 13 -17.45 -21.83 -22.14
N TYR A 14 -17.79 -21.44 -20.91
CA TYR A 14 -18.00 -22.36 -19.80
C TYR A 14 -19.44 -22.26 -19.29
N HIS A 15 -20.04 -23.43 -19.03
CA HIS A 15 -21.39 -23.55 -18.45
C HIS A 15 -21.37 -24.14 -17.04
N THR A 16 -20.19 -24.55 -16.54
CA THR A 16 -20.00 -25.09 -15.19
C THR A 16 -18.56 -24.80 -14.71
N PRO A 17 -18.36 -24.29 -13.48
CA PRO A 17 -19.37 -23.81 -12.53
C PRO A 17 -20.14 -22.57 -13.03
N PRO A 18 -21.32 -22.24 -12.46
CA PRO A 18 -22.20 -21.18 -12.96
C PRO A 18 -21.61 -19.77 -12.82
N TYR A 19 -20.59 -19.59 -11.98
CA TYR A 19 -19.91 -18.31 -11.80
C TYR A 19 -18.45 -18.43 -12.19
N PRO A 20 -17.85 -17.36 -12.77
CA PRO A 20 -16.44 -17.33 -13.03
C PRO A 20 -15.64 -17.47 -11.74
N PRO A 21 -14.45 -18.08 -11.79
CA PRO A 21 -13.57 -18.13 -10.64
C PRO A 21 -13.19 -16.71 -10.21
N ILE A 22 -12.91 -16.54 -8.91
CA ILE A 22 -12.69 -15.23 -8.31
C ILE A 22 -11.58 -14.43 -9.00
N TRP A 23 -10.52 -15.08 -9.49
CA TRP A 23 -9.41 -14.40 -10.16
C TRP A 23 -9.87 -13.63 -11.41
N THR A 24 -10.82 -14.18 -12.17
CA THR A 24 -11.38 -13.51 -13.36
C THR A 24 -12.19 -12.27 -12.99
N ILE A 25 -12.88 -12.31 -11.83
CA ILE A 25 -13.61 -11.15 -11.31
C ILE A 25 -12.61 -10.08 -10.86
N LEU A 26 -11.55 -10.48 -10.16
CA LEU A 26 -10.54 -9.56 -9.63
C LEU A 26 -9.77 -8.81 -10.74
N GLU A 27 -9.63 -9.37 -11.95
CA GLU A 27 -9.02 -8.70 -13.10
C GLU A 27 -9.81 -7.48 -13.59
N GLU A 28 -11.13 -7.47 -13.39
CA GLU A 28 -12.01 -6.37 -13.79
C GLU A 28 -12.19 -5.33 -12.67
N LEU A 29 -11.81 -5.65 -11.43
CA LEU A 29 -11.91 -4.72 -10.31
C LEU A 29 -10.76 -3.72 -10.29
N SER A 30 -11.10 -2.44 -10.06
CA SER A 30 -10.10 -1.46 -9.61
C SER A 30 -9.58 -1.82 -8.21
N ILE A 31 -8.38 -1.34 -7.88
CA ILE A 31 -7.78 -1.49 -6.53
C ILE A 31 -8.75 -0.96 -5.45
N GLY A 32 -9.47 0.13 -5.70
CA GLY A 32 -10.44 0.65 -4.74
C GLY A 32 -11.68 -0.23 -4.56
N GLN A 33 -12.14 -0.92 -5.62
CA GLN A 33 -13.19 -1.92 -5.49
C GLN A 33 -12.68 -3.16 -4.73
N MET A 34 -11.45 -3.60 -4.99
CA MET A 34 -10.83 -4.70 -4.26
C MET A 34 -10.65 -4.37 -2.77
N SER A 35 -10.25 -3.14 -2.44
CA SER A 35 -10.17 -2.65 -1.06
C SER A 35 -11.52 -2.72 -0.34
N ARG A 36 -12.60 -2.27 -1.00
CA ARG A 36 -13.96 -2.34 -0.46
C ARG A 36 -14.44 -3.78 -0.32
N LEU A 37 -14.19 -4.62 -1.33
CA LEU A 37 -14.54 -6.04 -1.29
C LEU A 37 -13.91 -6.73 -0.08
N LEU A 38 -12.60 -6.56 0.13
CA LEU A 38 -11.89 -7.13 1.28
C LEU A 38 -12.49 -6.62 2.61
N ALA A 39 -12.75 -5.31 2.72
CA ALA A 39 -13.33 -4.73 3.93
C ALA A 39 -14.73 -5.27 4.24
N SER A 40 -15.52 -5.61 3.22
CA SER A 40 -16.88 -6.15 3.34
C SER A 40 -16.95 -7.65 3.62
N LEU A 41 -15.85 -8.41 3.47
CA LEU A 41 -15.83 -9.83 3.83
C LEU A 41 -16.01 -10.02 5.33
N ASP A 42 -16.55 -11.16 5.75
CA ASP A 42 -16.57 -11.54 7.16
C ASP A 42 -15.16 -11.64 7.74
N ARG A 43 -15.05 -11.41 9.06
CA ARG A 43 -13.76 -11.38 9.77
C ARG A 43 -12.93 -12.64 9.54
N GLU A 44 -13.57 -13.80 9.47
CA GLU A 44 -12.89 -15.08 9.19
C GLU A 44 -12.21 -15.06 7.81
N HIS A 45 -12.94 -14.64 6.77
CA HIS A 45 -12.38 -14.54 5.41
C HIS A 45 -11.28 -13.48 5.32
N ARG A 46 -11.46 -12.32 5.98
CA ARG A 46 -10.40 -11.30 6.04
C ARG A 46 -9.14 -11.83 6.73
N ARG A 47 -9.28 -12.61 7.80
CA ARG A 47 -8.15 -13.28 8.47
C ARG A 47 -7.42 -14.24 7.52
N ARG A 48 -8.16 -15.09 6.79
CA ARG A 48 -7.56 -16.03 5.84
C ARG A 48 -6.72 -15.33 4.77
N VAL A 49 -7.21 -14.20 4.25
CA VAL A 49 -6.44 -13.35 3.32
C VAL A 49 -5.23 -12.73 4.04
N ALA A 50 -5.44 -12.13 5.21
CA ALA A 50 -4.39 -11.42 5.93
C ALA A 50 -3.23 -12.32 6.39
N THR A 51 -3.49 -13.60 6.69
CA THR A 51 -2.45 -14.59 6.98
C THR A 51 -1.47 -14.78 5.83
N GLN A 52 -1.91 -14.61 4.57
CA GLN A 52 -1.01 -14.67 3.41
C GLN A 52 0.02 -13.51 3.41
N PHE A 53 -0.30 -12.41 4.10
CA PHE A 53 0.60 -11.27 4.27
C PHE A 53 1.36 -11.28 5.59
N GLY A 54 1.05 -12.20 6.51
CA GLY A 54 1.70 -12.27 7.82
C GLY A 54 1.27 -11.20 8.84
N TYR A 55 0.13 -10.52 8.61
CA TYR A 55 -0.37 -9.47 9.51
C TYR A 55 -1.85 -9.67 9.87
N ASP A 56 -2.32 -8.91 10.87
CA ASP A 56 -3.71 -8.94 11.30
C ASP A 56 -4.67 -8.40 10.24
N GLU A 57 -5.91 -8.90 10.24
CA GLU A 57 -6.94 -8.52 9.25
C GLU A 57 -7.19 -7.01 9.19
N LYS A 58 -7.25 -6.34 10.35
CA LYS A 58 -7.47 -4.89 10.42
C LYS A 58 -6.31 -4.11 9.82
N VAL A 59 -5.08 -4.60 10.01
CA VAL A 59 -3.86 -4.01 9.46
C VAL A 59 -3.93 -4.08 7.94
N ILE A 60 -4.19 -5.26 7.37
CA ILE A 60 -4.27 -5.45 5.91
C ILE A 60 -5.40 -4.64 5.28
N VAL A 61 -6.58 -4.58 5.92
CA VAL A 61 -7.69 -3.72 5.47
C VAL A 61 -7.26 -2.25 5.44
N SER A 62 -6.62 -1.76 6.51
CA SER A 62 -6.14 -0.37 6.60
C SER A 62 -5.06 -0.06 5.56
N TRP A 63 -4.15 -1.00 5.31
CA TRP A 63 -3.04 -0.83 4.36
C TRP A 63 -3.53 -0.82 2.91
N LEU A 64 -4.50 -1.67 2.56
CA LEU A 64 -5.08 -1.66 1.23
C LEU A 64 -5.89 -0.38 0.97
N LYS A 65 -6.57 0.15 1.99
CA LYS A 65 -7.26 1.45 1.92
C LYS A 65 -6.25 2.61 1.76
N SER A 66 -5.20 2.63 2.57
CA SER A 66 -4.09 3.59 2.47
C SER A 66 -3.43 3.57 1.09
N THR A 67 -3.14 2.38 0.56
CA THR A 67 -2.56 2.18 -0.78
C THR A 67 -3.49 2.67 -1.88
N THR A 68 -4.80 2.43 -1.76
CA THR A 68 -5.81 2.94 -2.69
C THR A 68 -5.80 4.47 -2.72
N MET A 69 -5.79 5.12 -1.55
CA MET A 69 -5.74 6.58 -1.44
C MET A 69 -4.44 7.12 -2.06
N LEU A 70 -3.29 6.51 -1.74
CA LEU A 70 -2.00 6.91 -2.30
C LEU A 70 -1.99 6.81 -3.83
N ARG A 71 -2.45 5.68 -4.38
CA ARG A 71 -2.55 5.48 -5.83
C ARG A 71 -3.44 6.54 -6.49
N ASN A 72 -4.56 6.89 -5.87
CA ASN A 72 -5.46 7.91 -6.40
C ASN A 72 -4.81 9.29 -6.37
N ASN A 73 -4.12 9.66 -5.29
CA ASN A 73 -3.35 10.90 -5.23
C ASN A 73 -2.32 10.97 -6.36
N CYS A 74 -1.59 9.89 -6.63
CA CYS A 74 -0.65 9.83 -7.76
C CYS A 74 -1.36 9.99 -9.12
N ALA A 75 -2.48 9.30 -9.33
CA ALA A 75 -3.25 9.38 -10.58
C ALA A 75 -3.88 10.76 -10.82
N HIS A 76 -4.14 11.52 -9.77
CA HIS A 76 -4.62 12.90 -9.83
C HIS A 76 -3.49 13.93 -9.70
N HIS A 77 -2.22 13.52 -9.83
CA HIS A 77 -1.04 14.39 -9.71
C HIS A 77 -1.01 15.23 -8.41
N SER A 78 -1.63 14.72 -7.35
CA SER A 78 -1.69 15.38 -6.05
C SER A 78 -0.35 15.27 -5.32
N ARG A 79 -0.06 16.26 -4.47
CA ARG A 79 1.15 16.26 -3.64
C ARG A 79 1.08 15.14 -2.59
N VAL A 80 1.99 14.17 -2.69
CA VAL A 80 2.10 13.06 -1.73
C VAL A 80 3.12 13.34 -0.61
N TRP A 81 4.23 14.02 -0.90
CA TRP A 81 5.28 14.33 0.06
C TRP A 81 5.02 15.66 0.80
N ASN A 82 5.57 15.83 2.01
CA ASN A 82 5.31 17.00 2.87
C ASN A 82 3.80 17.32 2.96
N ASN A 83 3.00 16.27 3.14
CA ASN A 83 1.55 16.34 3.23
C ASN A 83 1.09 15.35 4.30
N ASN A 84 0.68 15.87 5.45
CA ASN A 84 0.17 15.05 6.55
C ASN A 84 -1.33 14.83 6.37
N VAL A 85 -1.71 13.72 5.74
CA VAL A 85 -3.11 13.36 5.50
C VAL A 85 -3.48 12.23 6.42
N GLY A 86 -4.13 12.56 7.55
CA GLY A 86 -4.57 11.58 8.54
C GLY A 86 -5.62 10.60 8.02
N ALA A 87 -6.41 11.00 7.03
CA ALA A 87 -7.41 10.13 6.40
C ALA A 87 -6.76 8.87 5.84
N ASP A 88 -7.34 7.70 6.15
CA ASP A 88 -6.87 6.39 5.71
C ASP A 88 -5.38 6.13 5.99
N SER A 89 -4.85 6.71 7.07
CA SER A 89 -3.48 6.38 7.52
C SER A 89 -3.38 4.88 7.81
N PRO A 90 -2.29 4.22 7.40
CA PRO A 90 -2.12 2.80 7.65
C PRO A 90 -1.94 2.55 9.15
N GLN A 91 -2.63 1.54 9.67
CA GLN A 91 -2.44 1.12 11.05
C GLN A 91 -1.01 0.56 11.24
N SER A 92 -0.32 0.98 12.30
CA SER A 92 0.99 0.42 12.63
C SER A 92 0.84 -1.04 13.08
N ALA A 93 1.48 -1.96 12.36
CA ALA A 93 1.49 -3.37 12.73
C ALA A 93 2.48 -3.63 13.87
N ASN A 94 2.10 -4.45 14.85
CA ASN A 94 2.95 -4.74 16.01
C ASN A 94 4.35 -5.26 15.62
N ALA A 95 4.43 -6.15 14.61
CA ALA A 95 5.68 -6.76 14.16
C ALA A 95 6.70 -5.78 13.56
N ILE A 96 6.24 -4.61 13.08
CA ILE A 96 7.08 -3.59 12.44
C ILE A 96 6.73 -2.18 12.96
N HIS A 97 6.26 -2.10 14.21
CA HIS A 97 5.72 -0.86 14.78
C HIS A 97 6.74 0.29 14.75
N SER A 98 8.02 -0.02 14.99
CA SER A 98 9.14 0.93 14.97
C SER A 98 9.37 1.61 13.62
N GLU A 99 8.87 1.03 12.53
CA GLU A 99 9.05 1.56 11.18
C GLU A 99 8.00 2.62 10.83
N PHE A 100 6.86 2.62 11.51
CA PHE A 100 5.84 3.63 11.33
C PHE A 100 6.19 4.92 12.09
N PRO A 101 6.05 6.09 11.45
CA PRO A 101 6.00 7.36 12.17
C PRO A 101 4.91 7.33 13.26
N GLY A 102 5.22 7.90 14.42
CA GLY A 102 4.27 8.04 15.52
C GLY A 102 3.21 9.11 15.26
N ASN A 103 2.31 9.34 16.22
CA ASN A 103 1.44 10.52 16.18
C ASN A 103 2.24 11.79 16.47
N PRO A 104 1.98 12.93 15.78
CA PRO A 104 0.94 13.16 14.78
C PRO A 104 1.35 12.84 13.33
N ASP A 105 2.50 12.21 13.12
CA ASP A 105 3.15 12.03 11.81
C ASP A 105 2.63 10.83 11.00
N GLN A 106 1.70 10.05 11.57
CA GLN A 106 1.17 8.84 10.92
C GLN A 106 0.53 9.10 9.55
N GLY A 107 0.01 10.31 9.30
CA GLY A 107 -0.59 10.69 8.03
C GLY A 107 0.40 11.07 6.92
N PHE A 108 1.68 11.21 7.24
CA PHE A 108 2.70 11.47 6.23
C PHE A 108 2.90 10.27 5.28
N PHE A 109 3.42 10.58 4.10
CA PHE A 109 3.70 9.59 3.06
C PHE A 109 4.56 8.42 3.53
N PHE A 110 5.49 8.64 4.46
CA PHE A 110 6.40 7.59 4.92
C PHE A 110 5.67 6.43 5.62
N SER A 111 4.60 6.69 6.39
CA SER A 111 3.79 5.60 6.97
C SER A 111 3.18 4.71 5.88
N ARG A 112 2.81 5.31 4.75
CA ARG A 112 2.20 4.63 3.61
C ARG A 112 3.23 3.79 2.85
N THR A 113 4.48 4.23 2.78
CA THR A 113 5.58 3.47 2.17
C THR A 113 5.97 2.27 3.03
N VAL A 114 5.90 2.37 4.36
CA VAL A 114 6.09 1.22 5.26
C VAL A 114 5.05 0.13 4.97
N ALA A 115 3.77 0.49 4.93
CA ALA A 115 2.69 -0.44 4.61
C ALA A 115 2.85 -1.04 3.19
N LEU A 116 3.21 -0.23 2.20
CA LEU A 116 3.41 -0.68 0.82
C LEU A 116 4.60 -1.65 0.70
N GLN A 117 5.72 -1.39 1.37
CA GLN A 117 6.86 -2.31 1.44
C GLN A 117 6.43 -3.68 1.97
N ALA A 118 5.68 -3.70 3.07
CA ALA A 118 5.23 -4.95 3.70
C ALA A 118 4.32 -5.76 2.77
N LEU A 119 3.37 -5.10 2.11
CA LEU A 119 2.52 -5.75 1.11
C LEU A 119 3.34 -6.31 -0.07
N LEU A 120 4.29 -5.53 -0.59
CA LEU A 120 5.12 -5.94 -1.72
C LEU A 120 6.06 -7.09 -1.37
N LYS A 121 6.73 -7.07 -0.21
CA LYS A 121 7.59 -8.18 0.24
C LYS A 121 6.80 -9.49 0.42
N ALA A 122 5.53 -9.41 0.85
CA ALA A 122 4.66 -10.58 0.95
C ALA A 122 4.21 -11.12 -0.42
N ILE A 123 3.96 -10.23 -1.39
CA ILE A 123 3.54 -10.60 -2.75
C ILE A 123 4.72 -11.16 -3.57
N ASP A 124 5.87 -10.50 -3.49
CA ASP A 124 7.08 -10.82 -4.21
C ASP A 124 8.29 -10.62 -3.28
N PRO A 125 8.78 -11.70 -2.65
CA PRO A 125 9.97 -11.65 -1.79
C PRO A 125 11.24 -11.18 -2.51
N SER A 126 11.28 -11.25 -3.85
CA SER A 126 12.43 -10.81 -4.66
C SER A 126 12.34 -9.35 -5.08
N THR A 127 11.32 -8.62 -4.63
CA THR A 127 11.08 -7.23 -5.03
C THR A 127 12.26 -6.32 -4.72
N THR A 128 12.65 -5.50 -5.70
CA THR A 128 13.67 -4.44 -5.54
C THR A 128 13.05 -3.08 -5.22
N TRP A 129 11.76 -3.07 -4.81
CA TRP A 129 11.03 -1.83 -4.57
C TRP A 129 11.70 -0.92 -3.53
N GLN A 130 12.22 -1.50 -2.46
CA GLN A 130 12.95 -0.79 -1.41
C GLN A 130 14.16 -0.01 -1.92
N ASP A 131 14.95 -0.60 -2.83
CA ASP A 131 16.14 0.05 -3.39
C ASP A 131 15.76 1.18 -4.35
N ARG A 132 14.71 0.97 -5.15
CA ARG A 132 14.14 2.04 -5.99
C ARG A 132 13.59 3.18 -5.14
N PHE A 133 12.91 2.85 -4.04
CA PHE A 133 12.40 3.85 -3.10
C PHE A 133 13.53 4.65 -2.46
N LYS A 134 14.57 3.99 -1.93
CA LYS A 134 15.79 4.65 -1.42
C LYS A 134 16.44 5.55 -2.47
N THR A 135 16.53 5.08 -3.71
CA THR A 135 17.08 5.86 -4.83
C THR A 135 16.29 7.15 -5.05
N VAL A 136 14.95 7.09 -5.06
CA VAL A 136 14.09 8.29 -5.16
C VAL A 136 14.26 9.19 -3.94
N MET A 137 14.28 8.64 -2.72
CA MET A 137 14.43 9.44 -1.50
C MET A 137 15.78 10.19 -1.45
N ARG A 138 16.85 9.63 -2.01
CA ARG A 138 18.16 10.30 -2.13
C ARG A 138 18.15 11.52 -3.07
N THR A 139 17.14 11.66 -3.92
CA THR A 139 16.96 12.85 -4.76
C THR A 139 16.33 14.02 -4.02
N LEU A 140 15.92 13.85 -2.75
CA LEU A 140 15.37 14.93 -1.93
C LEU A 140 16.39 16.08 -1.81
N PRO A 141 16.01 17.33 -2.14
CA PRO A 141 16.93 18.47 -2.11
C PRO A 141 17.09 19.00 -0.67
N VAL A 142 17.72 18.21 0.21
CA VAL A 142 17.83 18.49 1.65
C VAL A 142 18.41 19.88 1.95
N ALA A 143 19.42 20.32 1.20
CA ALA A 143 20.01 21.65 1.38
C ALA A 143 19.00 22.78 1.09
N THR A 144 18.17 22.63 0.05
CA THR A 144 17.13 23.60 -0.29
C THR A 144 15.99 23.56 0.71
N LEU A 145 15.58 22.37 1.15
CA LEU A 145 14.54 22.19 2.17
C LEU A 145 14.97 22.81 3.51
N SER A 146 16.23 22.62 3.91
CA SER A 146 16.77 23.18 5.15
C SER A 146 16.74 24.70 5.16
N LYS A 147 16.98 25.36 4.01
CA LYS A 147 16.85 26.83 3.89
C LYS A 147 15.41 27.30 4.12
N ALA A 148 14.41 26.45 3.86
CA ALA A 148 13.01 26.69 4.14
C ALA A 148 12.56 26.21 5.53
N GLY A 149 13.48 25.79 6.41
CA GLY A 149 13.16 25.26 7.74
C GLY A 149 12.54 23.86 7.73
N ILE A 150 12.59 23.15 6.61
CA ILE A 150 12.03 21.81 6.46
C ILE A 150 13.15 20.78 6.62
N THR A 151 12.95 19.83 7.53
CA THR A 151 13.84 18.67 7.73
C THR A 151 13.13 17.39 7.28
N PRO A 152 13.86 16.31 6.96
CA PRO A 152 13.24 15.00 6.70
C PRO A 152 12.31 14.56 7.84
N GLN A 153 12.72 14.78 9.09
CA GLN A 153 11.97 14.42 10.28
C GLN A 153 10.67 15.21 10.40
N SER A 154 10.68 16.51 10.09
CA SER A 154 9.47 17.34 10.14
C SER A 154 8.43 17.00 9.07
N ILE A 155 8.79 16.14 8.10
CA ILE A 155 7.86 15.62 7.08
C ILE A 155 7.62 14.11 7.22
N GLY A 156 7.89 13.57 8.41
CA GLY A 156 7.60 12.20 8.79
C GLY A 156 8.61 11.16 8.31
N ILE A 157 9.80 11.55 7.84
CA ILE A 157 10.87 10.60 7.48
C ILE A 157 11.70 10.28 8.74
N PRO A 158 11.67 9.03 9.26
CA PRO A 158 12.39 8.68 10.48
C PRO A 158 13.90 8.82 10.31
N PHE A 159 14.58 9.21 11.38
CA PHE A 159 16.05 9.25 11.39
C PHE A 159 16.63 7.85 11.09
N GLN A 160 17.64 7.81 10.21
CA GLN A 160 18.37 6.61 9.81
C GLN A 160 17.48 5.45 9.32
N TRP A 161 16.30 5.72 8.77
CA TRP A 161 15.42 4.66 8.29
C TRP A 161 16.07 3.75 7.24
N GLU A 162 16.92 4.30 6.36
CA GLU A 162 17.58 3.55 5.27
C GLU A 162 18.49 2.42 5.75
N THR A 163 19.05 2.53 6.97
CA THR A 163 19.99 1.56 7.53
C THR A 163 19.30 0.48 8.36
N ARG A 164 18.00 0.61 8.62
CA ARG A 164 17.27 -0.34 9.45
C ARG A 164 17.06 -1.68 8.72
N PRO A 165 17.09 -2.83 9.43
CA PRO A 165 16.94 -4.14 8.81
C PRO A 165 15.68 -4.31 7.95
N TYR A 166 14.57 -3.67 8.32
CA TYR A 166 13.32 -3.74 7.55
C TYR A 166 13.46 -3.26 6.09
N TRP A 167 14.31 -2.25 5.89
CA TRP A 167 14.55 -1.62 4.59
C TRP A 167 15.71 -2.26 3.82
N ASN A 168 16.35 -3.29 4.37
CA ASN A 168 17.41 -4.07 3.72
C ASN A 168 16.92 -5.48 3.34
#